data_AF-A0A973PLQ8-F1
#
_entry.id   AF-A0A973PLQ8-F1
#
_cell.length_a   1.000
_cell.length_b   1.000
_cell.length_c   1.000
_cell.angle_alpha   90.00
_cell.angle_beta   90.00
_cell.angle_gamma   90.00
#
_symmetry.space_group_name_H-M   'P 1'
#
loop_
_entity.id
_entity.type
_entity.pdbx_description
1 polymer ?
#
loop_
_entity_poly.entity_id
_entity_poly.type
_entity_poly.pdbx_seq_one_letter_code
_entity_poly.pdbx_strand_id
1 'polypeptide(L)'
;MNDALLRELVPAVIGALVRRGADFAAAEDAVQDALVEAVRVWPDDVPRDPKGWLLTVAWRKFLDAARADTSRRHREVRVEAEPVPGPAEAVDDTLRLYFLC
;
A
#
# COMPACT_ATOMS: atom_id res chain seq x y z
N MET A 1 1.81 24.47 -7.82
CA MET A 1 0.98 23.38 -8.37
C MET A 1 -0.29 23.99 -8.96
N ASN A 2 -0.75 23.54 -10.14
CA ASN A 2 -1.92 24.12 -10.81
C ASN A 2 -3.21 23.42 -10.34
N ASP A 3 -3.94 24.04 -9.42
CA ASP A 3 -5.16 23.48 -8.83
C ASP A 3 -6.28 23.24 -9.85
N ALA A 4 -6.39 24.09 -10.87
CA ALA A 4 -7.42 23.93 -11.90
C ALA A 4 -7.16 22.66 -12.73
N LEU A 5 -5.90 22.39 -13.07
CA LEU A 5 -5.50 21.16 -13.74
C LEU A 5 -5.83 19.94 -12.89
N LEU A 6 -5.50 19.96 -11.60
CA LEU A 6 -5.78 18.82 -10.72
C LEU A 6 -7.27 18.54 -10.57
N ARG A 7 -8.11 19.57 -10.44
CA ARG A 7 -9.58 19.41 -10.39
C ARG A 7 -10.15 18.72 -11.62
N GLU A 8 -9.53 18.90 -12.79
CA GLU A 8 -9.90 18.18 -14.02
C GLU A 8 -9.37 16.73 -14.03
N LEU A 9 -8.10 16.54 -13.66
CA LEU A 9 -7.43 15.25 -13.79
C LEU A 9 -7.93 14.22 -12.78
N VAL A 10 -8.16 14.61 -11.51
CA VAL A 10 -8.53 13.70 -10.42
C VAL A 10 -9.73 12.81 -10.76
N PRO A 11 -10.92 13.34 -11.13
CA PRO A 11 -12.06 12.49 -11.45
C PRO A 11 -11.81 11.62 -12.70
N ALA A 12 -11.02 12.12 -13.66
CA ALA A 12 -10.69 11.36 -14.87
C ALA A 12 -9.79 10.14 -14.57
N VAL A 13 -8.85 10.29 -13.64
CA VAL A 13 -7.95 9.22 -13.20
C VAL A 13 -8.70 8.21 -12.32
N ILE A 14 -9.50 8.67 -11.36
CA ILE A 14 -10.36 7.80 -10.53
C ILE A 14 -11.26 6.95 -11.44
N GLY A 15 -11.99 7.58 -12.36
CA GLY A 15 -12.87 6.86 -13.28
C GLY A 15 -12.14 5.85 -14.18
N ALA A 16 -10.87 6.11 -14.53
CA ALA A 16 -10.06 5.17 -15.28
C ALA A 16 -9.65 3.95 -14.44
N LEU A 17 -9.29 4.12 -13.16
CA LEU A 17 -9.00 3.02 -12.25
C LEU A 17 -10.24 2.16 -12.00
N VAL A 18 -11.40 2.79 -11.77
CA VAL A 18 -12.67 2.10 -11.58
C VAL A 18 -13.04 1.25 -12.80
N ARG A 19 -12.91 1.82 -14.02
CA ARG A 19 -13.12 1.05 -15.27
C ARG A 19 -12.15 -0.10 -15.44
N ARG A 20 -11.00 -0.08 -14.76
CA ARG A 20 -9.98 -1.13 -14.79
C ARG A 20 -10.19 -2.22 -13.73
N GLY A 21 -11.23 -2.08 -12.89
CA GLY A 21 -11.64 -3.08 -11.90
C GLY A 21 -11.26 -2.76 -10.45
N ALA A 22 -10.69 -1.58 -10.17
CA ALA A 22 -10.59 -1.11 -8.78
C ALA A 22 -11.99 -0.73 -8.29
N ASP A 23 -12.32 -1.04 -7.03
CA ASP A 23 -13.49 -0.42 -6.41
C ASP A 23 -13.25 1.09 -6.23
N PHE A 24 -14.33 1.85 -6.03
CA PHE A 24 -14.26 3.31 -5.99
C PHE A 24 -13.36 3.83 -4.86
N ALA A 25 -13.45 3.23 -3.67
CA ALA A 25 -12.67 3.69 -2.51
C ALA A 25 -11.17 3.43 -2.73
N ALA A 26 -10.81 2.22 -3.18
CA ALA A 26 -9.42 1.90 -3.50
C ALA A 26 -8.87 2.76 -4.65
N ALA A 27 -9.70 3.11 -5.63
CA ALA A 27 -9.31 4.02 -6.71
C ALA A 27 -9.07 5.45 -6.19
N GLU A 28 -9.93 5.95 -5.30
CA GLU A 28 -9.78 7.26 -4.68
C GLU A 28 -8.49 7.34 -3.86
N ASP A 29 -8.26 6.38 -2.96
CA ASP A 29 -7.05 6.32 -2.13
C ASP A 29 -5.78 6.27 -2.99
N ALA A 30 -5.77 5.44 -4.03
CA ALA A 30 -4.63 5.32 -4.94
C ALA A 30 -4.35 6.62 -5.71
N VAL A 31 -5.38 7.37 -6.09
CA VAL A 31 -5.21 8.69 -6.72
C VAL A 31 -4.71 9.71 -5.71
N GLN A 32 -5.20 9.71 -4.47
CA GLN A 32 -4.71 10.59 -3.43
C GLN A 32 -3.21 10.37 -3.14
N ASP A 33 -2.78 9.11 -3.05
CA ASP A 33 -1.36 8.76 -2.92
C ASP A 33 -0.53 9.25 -4.11
N ALA A 34 -1.07 9.15 -5.34
CA ALA A 34 -0.40 9.67 -6.53
C ALA A 34 -0.29 11.20 -6.51
N LEU A 35 -1.29 11.91 -5.97
CA LEU A 35 -1.23 13.36 -5.79
C LEU A 35 -0.19 13.75 -4.74
N VAL A 36 -0.02 12.97 -3.67
CA VAL A 36 1.05 13.20 -2.69
C VAL A 36 2.43 13.12 -3.34
N GLU A 37 2.64 12.13 -4.23
CA GLU A 37 3.90 12.07 -4.99
C GLU A 37 4.03 13.25 -5.98
N ALA A 38 2.94 13.64 -6.64
CA ALA A 38 2.93 14.80 -7.53
C ALA A 38 3.36 16.08 -6.80
N VAL A 39 2.85 16.32 -5.59
CA VAL A 39 3.25 17.47 -4.75
C VAL A 39 4.75 17.47 -4.47
N ARG A 40 5.38 16.30 -4.35
CA ARG A 40 6.82 16.18 -4.09
C ARG A 40 7.67 16.44 -5.33
N VAL A 41 7.26 15.93 -6.50
CA VAL A 41 8.11 15.92 -7.70
C VAL A 41 7.80 17.01 -8.73
N TRP A 42 6.55 17.44 -8.84
CA TRP A 42 6.13 18.43 -9.86
C TRP A 42 6.60 19.87 -9.62
N PRO A 43 6.90 20.33 -8.39
CA PRO A 43 7.49 21.66 -8.22
C PRO A 43 8.76 21.86 -9.04
N ASP A 44 9.54 20.80 -9.23
CA ASP A 44 10.82 20.84 -9.94
C ASP A 44 10.68 20.43 -11.42
N ASP A 45 9.87 19.41 -11.72
CA ASP A 45 9.67 18.91 -13.08
C ASP A 45 8.24 18.38 -13.28
N VAL A 46 7.39 19.20 -13.91
CA VAL A 46 6.04 18.77 -14.27
C VAL A 46 6.12 17.83 -15.49
N PRO A 47 5.58 16.61 -15.40
CA PRO A 47 5.57 15.67 -16.53
C PRO A 47 4.90 16.28 -17.77
N ARG A 48 5.44 15.96 -18.95
CA ARG A 48 4.83 16.36 -20.25
C ARG A 48 3.37 15.91 -20.39
N ASP A 49 3.03 14.76 -19.83
CA ASP A 49 1.66 14.26 -19.71
C ASP A 49 1.31 14.00 -18.23
N PRO A 50 0.77 15.00 -17.52
CA PRO A 50 0.38 14.87 -16.12
C PRO A 50 -0.69 13.79 -15.90
N LYS A 51 -1.61 13.60 -16.85
CA LYS A 51 -2.68 12.60 -16.74
C LYS A 51 -2.12 11.18 -16.84
N GLY A 52 -1.30 10.91 -17.84
CA GLY A 52 -0.64 9.62 -18.01
C GLY A 52 0.29 9.29 -16.84
N TRP A 53 0.97 10.30 -16.30
CA TRP A 53 1.78 10.15 -15.10
C TRP A 53 0.93 9.77 -13.89
N LEU A 54 -0.16 10.49 -13.61
CA LEU A 54 -1.07 10.19 -12.50
C LEU A 54 -1.71 8.80 -12.63
N LEU A 55 -2.15 8.41 -13.84
CA LEU A 55 -2.66 7.05 -14.11
C LEU A 55 -1.62 5.98 -13.76
N THR A 56 -0.37 6.21 -14.13
CA THR A 56 0.72 5.26 -13.90
C THR A 56 1.03 5.13 -12.41
N VAL A 57 1.16 6.26 -11.71
CA VAL A 57 1.48 6.27 -10.28
C VAL A 57 0.31 5.71 -9.46
N ALA A 58 -0.92 6.15 -9.73
CA ALA A 58 -2.10 5.64 -9.03
C ALA A 58 -2.28 4.13 -9.25
N TRP A 59 -2.08 3.63 -10.47
CA TRP A 59 -2.15 2.19 -10.72
C TRP A 59 -1.10 1.39 -9.93
N ARG A 60 0.12 1.92 -9.77
CA ARG A 60 1.16 1.30 -8.94
C ARG A 60 0.76 1.31 -7.46
N LYS A 61 0.29 2.44 -6.94
CA LYS A 61 -0.19 2.57 -5.54
C LYS A 61 -1.32 1.58 -5.24
N PHE A 62 -2.29 1.45 -6.15
CA PHE A 62 -3.36 0.46 -6.05
C PHE A 62 -2.82 -0.97 -5.97
N LEU A 63 -1.92 -1.36 -6.89
CA LEU A 63 -1.34 -2.70 -6.89
C LEU A 63 -0.52 -2.99 -5.62
N ASP A 64 0.20 -2.00 -5.11
CA ASP A 64 0.99 -2.15 -3.90
C ASP A 64 0.09 -2.33 -2.66
N ALA A 65 -1.01 -1.58 -2.58
CA ALA A 65 -2.02 -1.76 -1.54
C ALA A 65 -2.67 -3.17 -1.61
N ALA A 66 -3.07 -3.61 -2.81
CA ALA A 66 -3.66 -4.93 -3.02
C ALA A 66 -2.69 -6.08 -2.66
N ARG A 67 -1.40 -5.93 -2.97
CA ARG A 67 -0.36 -6.89 -2.57
C ARG A 67 -0.14 -6.90 -1.06
N ALA A 68 -0.10 -5.73 -0.43
CA ALA A 68 0.07 -5.60 1.01
C ALA A 68 -1.09 -6.24 1.78
N ASP A 69 -2.32 -6.02 1.33
CA ASP A 69 -3.54 -6.62 1.87
C ASP A 69 -3.56 -8.15 1.70
N THR A 70 -3.22 -8.64 0.50
CA THR A 70 -3.05 -10.08 0.26
C THR A 70 -2.02 -10.69 1.20
N SER A 71 -0.86 -10.05 1.36
CA SER A 71 0.21 -10.48 2.26
C SER A 71 -0.23 -10.47 3.73
N ARG A 72 -1.04 -9.50 4.15
CA ARG A 72 -1.64 -9.43 5.50
C ARG A 72 -2.54 -10.64 5.74
N ARG A 73 -3.49 -10.90 4.85
CA ARG A 73 -4.41 -12.06 4.96
C ARG A 73 -3.66 -13.39 5.01
N HIS A 74 -2.62 -13.56 4.19
CA HIS A 74 -1.80 -14.78 4.23
C HIS A 74 -1.11 -14.98 5.58
N ARG A 75 -0.66 -13.90 6.25
CA ARG A 75 -0.10 -13.99 7.60
C ARG A 75 -1.17 -14.34 8.63
N GLU A 76 -2.35 -13.75 8.53
CA GLU A 76 -3.49 -14.04 9.42
C GLU A 76 -3.89 -15.52 9.33
N VAL A 77 -4.07 -16.04 8.11
CA VAL A 77 -4.37 -17.46 7.87
C VAL A 77 -3.27 -18.38 8.41
N ARG A 78 -2.00 -17.99 8.24
CA ARG A 78 -0.88 -18.77 8.78
C ARG A 78 -0.93 -18.84 10.31
N VAL A 79 -1.16 -17.71 10.98
CA VAL A 79 -1.26 -17.66 12.45
C VAL A 79 -2.46 -18.47 12.94
N GLU A 80 -3.60 -18.41 12.26
CA GLU A 80 -4.77 -19.21 12.62
C GLU A 80 -4.54 -20.71 12.44
N ALA A 81 -3.75 -21.10 11.43
CA ALA A 81 -3.37 -22.49 11.19
C ALA A 81 -2.20 -22.98 12.07
N GLU A 82 -1.57 -22.12 12.87
CA GLU A 82 -0.50 -22.56 13.76
C GLU A 82 -1.08 -23.50 14.84
N PRO A 83 -0.51 -24.70 15.01
CA PRO A 83 -0.95 -25.59 16.07
C PRO A 83 -0.72 -24.92 17.43
N VAL A 84 -1.64 -25.16 18.37
CA VAL A 84 -1.47 -24.70 19.75
C VAL A 84 -0.08 -25.11 20.23
N PRO A 85 0.74 -24.16 20.75
CA PRO A 85 2.04 -24.49 21.28
C PRO A 85 1.91 -25.66 22.26
N GLY A 86 2.78 -26.65 22.11
CA GLY A 86 2.88 -27.73 23.08
C GLY A 86 3.15 -27.19 24.49
N PRO A 87 2.97 -28.01 25.54
CA PRO A 87 3.24 -27.57 26.90
C PRO A 87 4.63 -26.96 27.00
N ALA A 88 4.69 -25.69 27.41
CA ALA A 88 5.95 -25.03 27.71
C ALA A 88 6.54 -25.66 28.99
N GLU A 89 7.85 -25.84 29.04
CA GLU A 89 8.52 -26.18 30.29
C GLU A 89 8.22 -25.09 31.33
N ALA A 90 7.75 -25.48 32.51
CA ALA A 90 7.43 -24.55 33.59
C ALA A 90 8.69 -23.86 34.18
N VAL A 91 9.87 -24.35 33.80
CA VAL A 91 11.17 -23.87 34.28
C VAL A 91 11.89 -23.23 33.10
N ASP A 92 12.11 -21.92 33.19
CA ASP A 92 12.90 -21.17 32.21
C ASP A 92 14.38 -21.19 32.61
N ASP A 93 15.12 -22.16 32.07
CA ASP A 93 16.56 -22.31 32.29
C ASP A 93 17.41 -21.47 31.31
N THR A 94 16.80 -20.61 30.47
CA THR A 94 17.55 -19.80 29.48
C THR A 94 18.57 -18.87 30.14
N LEU A 95 18.28 -18.33 31.32
CA LEU A 95 19.25 -17.55 32.11
C LEU A 95 20.48 -18.38 32.49
N ARG A 96 20.29 -19.66 32.82
CA ARG A 96 21.39 -20.57 33.20
C ARG A 96 22.33 -20.82 32.01
N LEU A 97 21.80 -20.87 30.79
CA LEU A 97 22.59 -21.01 29.56
C LEU A 97 23.43 -19.76 29.27
N TYR A 98 22.88 -18.55 29.50
CA TYR A 98 23.61 -17.28 29.33
C TYR A 98 24.77 -17.12 30.32
N PHE A 99 24.65 -17.69 31.53
CA PHE A 99 25.70 -17.60 32.56
C PHE A 99 26.78 -18.70 32.44
N LEU A 100 26.63 -19.67 31.53
CA LEU A 100 27.61 -20.75 31.31
C LEU A 100 28.51 -20.51 30.08
N CYS A 101 28.29 -19.43 29.32
CA CYS A 101 29.12 -18.96 28.21
C CYS A 101 29.79 -17.63 28.59
#